data_AF-A0A210QEV7-F1
#
_entry.id   AF-A0A210QEV7-F1
#
_cell.length_a   1.000
_cell.length_b   1.000
_cell.length_c   1.000
_cell.angle_alpha   90.00
_cell.angle_beta   90.00
_cell.angle_gamma   90.00
#
_symmetry.space_group_name_H-M   'P 1'
#
loop_
_entity.id
_entity.type
_entity.pdbx_description
1 polymer ?
#
loop_
_entity_poly.entity_id
_entity_poly.type
_entity_poly.pdbx_seq_one_letter_code
_entity_poly.pdbx_strand_id
1 'polypeptide(L)'
;MASVNNINTLQKNMFKKNTISKTIFRWFAMICLITTLFKLSAADALDESGKVSPETRKTDEITTNADDKIFENEEDELQVTSGNNLPDEQTLKTEEDDFYSFNVTDITGIPVSLEQYRGQVSLVVNVASECGFTDDHYKGLVKLHEAYREEDFNVLAFPCNQFGAQEPASNHEIERFAKTVFQVDFPIFAKVNVLNDDVPEAWNYLIDRAGEPPNWNFWKYLVDCDGRLMNAWGPWVAVSEIYYNVEQAIQDCQEKNKIGAVVTESTSTTDPHGGEL
;
A
#
# COMPACT_ATOMS: atom_id res chain seq x y z
N MET A 1 33.82 7.64 -17.24
CA MET A 1 32.65 6.78 -17.51
C MET A 1 32.88 5.29 -17.23
N ALA A 2 34.11 4.74 -17.28
CA ALA A 2 34.36 3.32 -17.00
C ALA A 2 34.31 2.89 -15.51
N SER A 3 34.38 3.84 -14.55
CA SER A 3 34.45 3.54 -13.11
C SER A 3 33.08 3.28 -12.46
N VAL A 4 32.03 4.00 -12.89
CA VAL A 4 30.68 3.88 -12.31
C VAL A 4 30.02 2.56 -12.72
N ASN A 5 30.18 2.15 -13.97
CA ASN A 5 29.63 0.90 -14.48
C ASN A 5 30.17 -0.33 -13.74
N ASN A 6 31.43 -0.27 -13.28
CA ASN A 6 32.06 -1.38 -12.57
C ASN A 6 31.55 -1.49 -11.12
N ILE A 7 31.28 -0.37 -10.45
CA ILE A 7 30.70 -0.37 -9.09
C ILE A 7 29.27 -0.90 -9.12
N ASN A 8 28.45 -0.47 -10.08
CA ASN A 8 27.08 -0.95 -10.25
C ASN A 8 27.05 -2.45 -10.55
N THR A 9 27.99 -2.93 -11.38
CA THR A 9 28.15 -4.37 -11.68
C THR A 9 28.61 -5.16 -10.45
N LEU A 10 29.51 -4.60 -9.64
CA LEU A 10 30.00 -5.24 -8.41
C LEU A 10 28.93 -5.28 -7.31
N GLN A 11 28.12 -4.24 -7.16
CA GLN A 11 26.97 -4.25 -6.24
C GLN A 11 25.92 -5.27 -6.69
N LYS A 12 25.53 -5.27 -7.98
CA LYS A 12 24.62 -6.30 -8.54
C LYS A 12 25.16 -7.73 -8.30
N ASN A 13 26.47 -7.94 -8.45
CA ASN A 13 27.10 -9.25 -8.25
C ASN A 13 27.31 -9.64 -6.77
N MET A 14 27.43 -8.68 -5.85
CA MET A 14 27.55 -8.95 -4.42
C MET A 14 26.25 -9.50 -3.83
N PHE A 15 25.08 -9.03 -4.30
CA PHE A 15 23.78 -9.52 -3.84
C PHE A 15 23.35 -10.85 -4.49
N LYS A 16 23.76 -11.11 -5.75
CA LYS A 16 23.43 -12.36 -6.48
C LYS A 16 24.03 -13.63 -5.87
N LYS A 17 25.03 -13.52 -4.98
CA LYS A 17 25.74 -14.67 -4.38
C LYS A 17 25.02 -15.32 -3.18
N ASN A 18 23.84 -14.85 -2.78
CA ASN A 18 23.13 -15.37 -1.59
C ASN A 18 22.08 -16.47 -1.89
N THR A 19 22.20 -17.16 -3.03
CA THR A 19 21.27 -18.19 -3.53
C THR A 19 21.11 -19.43 -2.63
N ILE A 20 21.95 -19.59 -1.60
CA ILE A 20 21.90 -20.73 -0.66
C ILE A 20 20.66 -20.68 0.26
N SER A 21 20.00 -19.52 0.38
CA SER A 21 18.80 -19.34 1.23
C SER A 21 17.53 -20.04 0.69
N LYS A 22 17.40 -20.20 -0.65
CA LYS A 22 16.17 -20.68 -1.29
C LYS A 22 15.80 -22.13 -0.91
N THR A 23 16.78 -22.97 -0.58
CA THR A 23 16.54 -24.38 -0.20
C THR A 23 16.11 -24.52 1.25
N ILE A 24 16.59 -23.63 2.13
CA ILE A 24 16.29 -23.65 3.56
C ILE A 24 14.84 -23.19 3.80
N PHE A 25 14.36 -22.20 3.03
CA PHE A 25 13.02 -21.66 3.21
C PHE A 25 11.89 -22.62 2.77
N ARG A 26 12.12 -23.44 1.73
CA ARG A 26 11.16 -24.51 1.32
C ARG A 26 10.99 -25.58 2.40
N TRP A 27 12.02 -25.82 3.20
CA TRP A 27 11.96 -26.75 4.34
C TRP A 27 11.13 -26.21 5.51
N PHE A 28 11.23 -24.91 5.81
CA PHE A 28 10.45 -24.30 6.89
C PHE A 28 8.95 -24.19 6.57
N ALA A 29 8.58 -23.87 5.32
CA ALA A 29 7.18 -23.82 4.91
C ALA A 29 6.48 -25.19 4.98
N MET A 30 7.22 -26.27 4.69
CA MET A 30 6.68 -27.63 4.72
C MET A 30 6.43 -28.15 6.15
N ILE A 31 7.24 -27.71 7.13
CA ILE A 31 7.07 -28.07 8.55
C ILE A 31 5.85 -27.36 9.18
N CYS A 32 5.56 -26.12 8.78
CA CYS A 32 4.37 -25.40 9.25
C CYS A 32 3.05 -26.04 8.77
N LEU A 33 3.01 -26.64 7.59
CA LEU A 33 1.81 -27.32 7.08
C LEU A 33 1.51 -28.62 7.85
N ILE A 34 2.54 -29.34 8.28
CA ILE A 34 2.40 -30.61 9.01
C ILE A 34 1.90 -30.36 10.45
N THR A 35 2.30 -29.25 11.07
CA THR A 35 1.86 -28.91 12.44
C THR A 35 0.43 -28.39 12.52
N THR A 36 -0.10 -27.76 11.47
CA THR A 36 -1.50 -27.33 11.41
C THR A 36 -2.46 -28.50 11.21
N LEU A 37 -2.05 -29.55 10.49
CA LEU A 37 -2.86 -30.76 10.28
C LEU A 37 -3.04 -31.62 11.54
N PHE A 38 -2.16 -31.51 12.54
CA PHE A 38 -2.30 -32.24 13.82
C PHE A 38 -3.21 -31.54 14.85
N LYS A 39 -3.50 -30.25 14.70
CA LYS A 39 -4.36 -29.50 15.64
C LYS A 39 -5.86 -29.63 15.37
N LEU A 40 -6.27 -30.25 14.26
CA LEU A 40 -7.70 -30.35 13.87
C LEU A 40 -8.40 -31.63 14.36
N SER A 41 -7.72 -32.50 15.12
CA SER A 41 -8.26 -33.83 15.51
C SER A 41 -8.60 -33.99 16.99
N ALA A 42 -8.58 -32.94 17.81
CA ALA A 42 -8.86 -33.07 19.25
C ALA A 42 -9.76 -31.95 19.77
N ALA A 43 -11.06 -32.08 19.51
CA ALA A 43 -12.09 -31.42 20.31
C ALA A 43 -13.41 -32.21 20.16
N ASP A 44 -13.62 -33.20 21.04
CA ASP A 44 -14.96 -33.69 21.39
C ASP A 44 -14.94 -34.39 22.78
N ALA A 45 -15.95 -34.05 23.59
CA ALA A 45 -16.54 -34.79 24.71
C ALA A 45 -15.85 -34.81 26.12
N LEU A 46 -16.47 -34.15 27.12
CA LEU A 46 -17.34 -34.74 28.17
C LEU A 46 -17.41 -33.87 29.45
N ASP A 47 -18.63 -33.72 29.97
CA ASP A 47 -18.96 -33.32 31.35
C ASP A 47 -19.20 -34.57 32.23
N GLU A 48 -18.96 -34.47 33.54
CA GLU A 48 -19.80 -35.00 34.63
C GLU A 48 -19.04 -35.02 35.96
N SER A 49 -19.57 -34.34 36.99
CA SER A 49 -19.71 -34.91 38.35
C SER A 49 -20.34 -33.89 39.30
N GLY A 50 -21.64 -34.08 39.55
CA GLY A 50 -22.39 -33.29 40.51
C GLY A 50 -22.11 -33.63 41.98
N LYS A 51 -22.42 -32.66 42.85
CA LYS A 51 -23.04 -32.86 44.19
C LYS A 51 -23.47 -31.54 44.84
N VAL A 52 -24.40 -31.65 45.79
CA VAL A 52 -25.43 -30.70 46.26
C VAL A 52 -25.10 -30.02 47.61
N SER A 53 -25.49 -28.72 47.74
CA SER A 53 -25.99 -27.85 48.87
C SER A 53 -25.59 -28.07 50.36
N PRO A 54 -25.57 -27.01 51.23
CA PRO A 54 -26.79 -26.35 51.75
C PRO A 54 -26.77 -24.81 51.89
N GLU A 55 -27.90 -24.21 51.47
CA GLU A 55 -28.73 -23.11 52.04
C GLU A 55 -28.20 -22.20 53.17
N THR A 56 -28.36 -20.87 53.01
CA THR A 56 -28.95 -20.00 54.06
C THR A 56 -29.48 -18.66 53.50
N ARG A 57 -30.59 -18.26 54.12
CA ARG A 57 -31.59 -17.21 53.82
C ARG A 57 -31.23 -15.83 54.42
N LYS A 58 -31.64 -14.74 53.73
CA LYS A 58 -32.18 -13.42 54.23
C LYS A 58 -32.44 -12.52 52.99
N THR A 59 -33.67 -12.13 52.60
CA THR A 59 -34.58 -11.08 53.13
C THR A 59 -33.83 -9.75 53.34
N ASP A 60 -34.16 -8.57 52.82
CA ASP A 60 -35.34 -7.90 52.23
C ASP A 60 -34.78 -6.89 51.17
N GLU A 61 -35.46 -6.15 50.30
CA GLU A 61 -36.57 -5.23 50.52
C GLU A 61 -36.96 -4.59 49.17
N ILE A 62 -38.26 -4.35 48.99
CA ILE A 62 -38.88 -3.68 47.84
C ILE A 62 -38.95 -2.18 48.15
N THR A 63 -38.58 -1.31 47.21
CA THR A 63 -39.31 -0.05 47.00
C THR A 63 -39.35 0.33 45.53
N THR A 64 -40.58 0.40 45.06
CA THR A 64 -41.12 1.00 43.85
C THR A 64 -40.74 2.48 43.72
N ASN A 65 -40.67 2.98 42.49
CA ASN A 65 -41.56 4.05 42.03
C ASN A 65 -41.60 4.10 40.51
N ALA A 66 -42.82 3.99 40.01
CA ALA A 66 -43.23 4.30 38.65
C ALA A 66 -43.53 5.79 38.59
N ASP A 67 -43.29 6.39 37.43
CA ASP A 67 -44.04 7.55 36.97
C ASP A 67 -44.35 7.34 35.49
N ASP A 68 -45.60 6.93 35.27
CA ASP A 68 -46.31 6.92 33.99
C ASP A 68 -46.46 8.34 33.43
N LYS A 69 -46.22 8.51 32.13
CA LYS A 69 -47.08 9.36 31.29
C LYS A 69 -47.22 8.78 29.89
N ILE A 70 -48.39 8.21 29.67
CA ILE A 70 -49.03 7.92 28.39
C ILE A 70 -49.50 9.25 27.78
N PHE A 71 -49.30 9.47 26.48
CA PHE A 71 -50.22 10.23 25.63
C PHE A 71 -50.25 9.63 24.22
N GLU A 72 -51.44 9.62 23.67
CA GLU A 72 -51.92 8.82 22.53
C GLU A 72 -51.53 9.35 21.15
N ASN A 73 -51.64 8.41 20.20
CA ASN A 73 -51.70 8.48 18.75
C ASN A 73 -52.27 9.76 18.12
N GLU A 74 -51.70 10.15 16.98
CA GLU A 74 -52.43 10.71 15.84
C GLU A 74 -51.72 10.29 14.54
N GLU A 75 -52.46 9.59 13.68
CA GLU A 75 -52.14 9.41 12.25
C GLU A 75 -52.48 10.72 11.53
N ASP A 76 -51.63 11.17 10.60
CA ASP A 76 -52.15 11.66 9.32
C ASP A 76 -51.07 11.91 8.24
N GLU A 77 -51.47 11.45 7.04
CA GLU A 77 -51.17 11.93 5.68
C GLU A 77 -49.77 11.84 5.05
N LEU A 78 -49.71 10.90 4.10
CA LEU A 78 -48.93 10.92 2.87
C LEU A 78 -49.03 12.25 2.11
N GLN A 79 -47.89 12.85 1.79
CA GLN A 79 -47.76 13.70 0.60
C GLN A 79 -46.62 13.20 -0.30
N VAL A 80 -47.05 12.72 -1.46
CA VAL A 80 -46.21 12.44 -2.63
C VAL A 80 -45.79 13.79 -3.21
N THR A 81 -44.50 14.13 -3.07
CA THR A 81 -43.88 15.17 -3.92
C THR A 81 -42.79 14.53 -4.75
N SER A 82 -43.08 14.41 -6.04
CA SER A 82 -42.15 14.12 -7.12
C SER A 82 -41.02 15.16 -7.11
N GLY A 83 -39.87 14.79 -6.56
CA GLY A 83 -38.62 15.52 -6.69
C GLY A 83 -37.60 14.58 -7.32
N ASN A 84 -37.27 14.81 -8.59
CA ASN A 84 -36.09 14.24 -9.23
C ASN A 84 -34.86 14.82 -8.55
N ASN A 85 -34.43 14.22 -7.44
CA ASN A 85 -33.08 14.37 -6.94
C ASN A 85 -32.30 13.18 -7.46
N LEU A 86 -31.56 13.43 -8.54
CA LEU A 86 -30.41 12.62 -8.91
C LEU A 86 -29.50 12.62 -7.67
N PRO A 87 -29.24 11.47 -7.02
CA PRO A 87 -28.21 11.43 -6.00
C PRO A 87 -26.89 11.74 -6.70
N ASP A 88 -26.19 12.68 -6.09
CA ASP A 88 -24.79 13.01 -6.26
C ASP A 88 -23.97 11.80 -6.73
N GLU A 89 -23.06 12.02 -7.66
CA GLU A 89 -22.08 11.04 -8.14
C GLU A 89 -21.10 10.75 -7.00
N GLN A 90 -21.59 10.06 -5.97
CA GLN A 90 -20.78 9.29 -5.07
C GLN A 90 -20.21 8.17 -5.92
N THR A 91 -19.01 8.43 -6.41
CA THR A 91 -18.06 7.45 -6.94
C THR A 91 -18.13 6.21 -6.06
N LEU A 92 -18.86 5.22 -6.57
CA LEU A 92 -19.00 3.92 -5.97
C LEU A 92 -17.59 3.33 -5.96
N LYS A 93 -16.90 3.33 -4.81
CA LYS A 93 -15.61 2.65 -4.63
C LYS A 93 -15.79 1.22 -5.12
N THR A 94 -15.31 0.92 -6.32
CA THR A 94 -15.31 -0.44 -6.85
C THR A 94 -14.17 -1.20 -6.19
N GLU A 95 -14.34 -2.51 -6.06
CA GLU A 95 -13.34 -3.47 -5.56
C GLU A 95 -12.05 -3.51 -6.44
N GLU A 96 -11.88 -2.59 -7.39
CA GLU A 96 -10.82 -2.56 -8.41
C GLU A 96 -9.87 -1.36 -8.34
N ASP A 97 -10.02 -0.42 -7.39
CA ASP A 97 -9.07 0.70 -7.31
C ASP A 97 -7.69 0.25 -6.79
N ASP A 98 -6.65 0.56 -7.56
CA ASP A 98 -5.23 0.34 -7.26
C ASP A 98 -4.47 1.68 -7.27
N PHE A 99 -3.22 1.69 -6.80
CA PHE A 99 -2.45 2.93 -6.68
C PHE A 99 -2.29 3.68 -8.02
N TYR A 100 -2.22 2.98 -9.15
CA TYR A 100 -1.99 3.59 -10.45
C TYR A 100 -3.27 4.15 -11.09
N SER A 101 -4.47 3.83 -10.58
CA SER A 101 -5.71 4.42 -11.10
C SER A 101 -5.92 5.89 -10.70
N PHE A 102 -5.15 6.40 -9.74
CA PHE A 102 -5.29 7.76 -9.23
C PHE A 102 -4.49 8.81 -10.02
N ASN A 103 -4.88 10.06 -9.84
CA ASN A 103 -4.14 11.23 -10.33
C ASN A 103 -3.44 11.94 -9.18
N VAL A 104 -2.31 12.55 -9.47
CA VAL A 104 -1.54 13.38 -8.55
C VAL A 104 -1.11 14.67 -9.26
N THR A 105 -0.55 15.63 -8.53
CA THR A 105 0.02 16.84 -9.13
C THR A 105 1.54 16.70 -9.12
N ASP A 106 2.19 16.92 -10.25
CA ASP A 106 3.65 16.96 -10.32
C ASP A 106 4.22 18.18 -9.58
N ILE A 107 5.55 18.23 -9.40
CA ILE A 107 6.20 19.32 -8.68
C ILE A 107 5.99 20.70 -9.34
N THR A 108 5.66 20.75 -10.63
CA THR A 108 5.40 21.99 -11.37
C THR A 108 3.95 22.48 -11.23
N GLY A 109 3.06 21.68 -10.63
CA GLY A 109 1.66 22.00 -10.45
C GLY A 109 0.74 21.41 -11.53
N ILE A 110 1.24 20.51 -12.37
CA ILE A 110 0.45 19.90 -13.45
C ILE A 110 -0.14 18.57 -12.97
N PRO A 111 -1.46 18.35 -13.12
CA PRO A 111 -2.06 17.04 -12.88
C PRO A 111 -1.47 15.97 -13.80
N VAL A 112 -1.07 14.84 -13.23
CA VAL A 112 -0.53 13.68 -13.93
C VAL A 112 -1.21 12.41 -13.42
N SER A 113 -1.49 11.50 -14.36
CA SER A 113 -2.03 10.19 -14.02
C SER A 113 -0.91 9.26 -13.57
N LEU A 114 -1.15 8.50 -12.49
CA LEU A 114 -0.22 7.47 -12.04
C LEU A 114 -0.24 6.24 -12.94
N GLU A 115 -1.23 6.13 -13.84
CA GLU A 115 -1.35 5.05 -14.82
C GLU A 115 -0.10 4.91 -15.71
N GLN A 116 0.61 6.02 -15.94
CA GLN A 116 1.88 6.01 -16.69
C GLN A 116 2.98 5.14 -16.05
N TYR A 117 2.84 4.79 -14.76
CA TYR A 117 3.75 3.93 -14.02
C TYR A 117 3.28 2.47 -13.96
N ARG A 118 2.08 2.15 -14.48
CA ARG A 118 1.61 0.76 -14.57
C ARG A 118 2.57 -0.09 -15.42
N GLY A 119 2.74 -1.34 -15.02
CA GLY A 119 3.74 -2.23 -15.61
C GLY A 119 5.13 -2.09 -14.99
N GLN A 120 5.36 -1.09 -14.12
CA GLN A 120 6.58 -0.89 -13.35
C GLN A 120 6.32 -1.06 -11.85
N VAL A 121 7.37 -1.39 -11.10
CA VAL A 121 7.37 -1.35 -9.64
C VAL A 121 7.68 0.08 -9.17
N SER A 122 6.86 0.61 -8.27
CA SER A 122 7.05 1.96 -7.73
C SER A 122 7.41 1.91 -6.23
N LEU A 123 8.45 2.65 -5.84
CA LEU A 123 8.71 2.99 -4.45
C LEU A 123 8.20 4.39 -4.16
N VAL A 124 7.06 4.49 -3.47
CA VAL A 124 6.41 5.75 -3.10
C VAL A 124 6.95 6.22 -1.75
N VAL A 125 7.41 7.46 -1.66
CA VAL A 125 8.10 7.97 -0.45
C VAL A 125 7.65 9.38 -0.11
N ASN A 126 7.25 9.64 1.14
CA ASN A 126 7.11 11.02 1.61
C ASN A 126 8.49 11.58 1.99
N VAL A 127 8.86 12.74 1.47
CA VAL A 127 10.21 13.31 1.66
C VAL A 127 10.16 14.67 2.36
N ALA A 128 11.31 15.05 2.93
CA ALA A 128 11.54 16.35 3.55
C ALA A 128 12.98 16.84 3.28
N SER A 129 13.18 18.14 3.05
CA SER A 129 14.51 18.72 2.82
C SER A 129 15.29 19.03 4.11
N GLU A 130 14.59 19.30 5.21
CA GLU A 130 15.18 19.73 6.49
C GLU A 130 15.06 18.68 7.60
N CYS A 131 15.17 17.40 7.24
CA CYS A 131 15.07 16.28 8.16
C CYS A 131 16.45 15.67 8.46
N GLY A 132 16.64 15.15 9.67
CA GLY A 132 17.86 14.43 10.04
C GLY A 132 18.13 13.18 9.20
N PHE A 133 17.10 12.67 8.51
CA PHE A 133 17.20 11.53 7.60
C PHE A 133 17.40 11.91 6.13
N THR A 134 17.34 13.20 5.79
CA THR A 134 17.38 13.67 4.39
C THR A 134 18.60 13.17 3.64
N ASP A 135 19.80 13.33 4.21
CA ASP A 135 21.04 13.02 3.51
C ASP A 135 21.17 11.52 3.17
N ASP A 136 20.99 10.64 4.15
CA ASP A 136 21.13 9.19 3.96
C ASP A 136 20.01 8.62 3.08
N HIS A 137 18.76 9.11 3.25
CA HIS A 137 17.64 8.60 2.47
C HIS A 137 17.68 9.06 1.02
N TYR A 138 17.91 10.34 0.72
CA TYR A 138 18.03 10.76 -0.68
C TYR A 138 19.18 10.06 -1.40
N LYS A 139 20.35 9.92 -0.77
CA LYS A 139 21.48 9.15 -1.35
C LYS A 139 21.11 7.69 -1.59
N GLY A 140 20.36 7.08 -0.68
CA GLY A 140 19.86 5.72 -0.84
C GLY A 140 18.86 5.58 -1.99
N LEU A 141 17.89 6.50 -2.08
CA LEU A 141 16.87 6.51 -3.13
C LEU A 141 17.47 6.73 -4.52
N VAL A 142 18.43 7.66 -4.65
CA VAL A 142 19.14 7.90 -5.91
C VAL A 142 19.87 6.63 -6.36
N LYS A 143 20.65 6.00 -5.48
CA LYS A 143 21.36 4.75 -5.81
C LYS A 143 20.42 3.61 -6.17
N LEU A 144 19.28 3.49 -5.48
CA LEU A 144 18.29 2.45 -5.75
C LEU A 144 17.65 2.68 -7.12
N HIS A 145 17.25 3.93 -7.40
CA HIS A 145 16.67 4.30 -8.69
C HIS A 145 17.66 4.08 -9.83
N GLU A 146 18.90 4.56 -9.71
CA GLU A 146 19.95 4.34 -10.72
C GLU A 146 20.21 2.86 -11.00
N ALA A 147 20.12 1.99 -9.99
CA ALA A 147 20.38 0.57 -10.14
C ALA A 147 19.31 -0.16 -10.98
N TYR A 148 18.05 0.28 -10.90
CA TYR A 148 16.88 -0.44 -11.39
C TYR A 148 15.96 0.33 -12.34
N ARG A 149 16.19 1.62 -12.62
CA ARG A 149 15.31 2.43 -13.51
C ARG A 149 15.19 1.89 -14.94
N GLU A 150 16.13 1.08 -15.38
CA GLU A 150 16.12 0.39 -16.69
C GLU A 150 15.51 -1.02 -16.61
N GLU A 151 15.00 -1.41 -15.44
CA GLU A 151 14.44 -2.73 -15.12
C GLU A 151 13.00 -2.59 -14.57
N ASP A 152 12.19 -1.73 -15.20
CA ASP A 152 10.77 -1.49 -14.83
C ASP A 152 10.57 -1.06 -13.37
N PHE A 153 11.39 -0.11 -12.89
CA PHE A 153 11.30 0.44 -11.53
C PHE A 153 11.40 1.97 -11.50
N ASN A 154 10.65 2.60 -10.59
CA ASN A 154 10.76 4.02 -10.34
C ASN A 154 10.61 4.38 -8.85
N VAL A 155 11.17 5.51 -8.45
CA VAL A 155 10.92 6.14 -7.15
C VAL A 155 9.94 7.29 -7.38
N LEU A 156 8.89 7.39 -6.56
CA LEU A 156 7.90 8.46 -6.63
C LEU A 156 7.98 9.27 -5.33
N ALA A 157 8.57 10.47 -5.39
CA ALA A 157 8.84 11.29 -4.21
C ALA A 157 7.78 12.37 -3.99
N PHE A 158 7.16 12.38 -2.82
CA PHE A 158 6.11 13.31 -2.43
C PHE A 158 6.57 14.16 -1.23
N PRO A 159 6.94 15.43 -1.43
CA PRO A 159 7.31 16.31 -0.33
C PRO A 159 6.15 16.46 0.67
N CYS A 160 6.43 16.47 1.97
CA CYS A 160 5.41 16.60 3.01
C CYS A 160 5.91 17.45 4.19
N ASN A 161 5.12 18.44 4.61
CA ASN A 161 5.50 19.36 5.69
C ASN A 161 4.83 19.05 7.05
N GLN A 162 4.10 17.93 7.16
CA GLN A 162 3.34 17.60 8.37
C GLN A 162 4.21 17.03 9.51
N PHE A 163 5.47 16.69 9.23
CA PHE A 163 6.40 16.11 10.20
C PHE A 163 7.48 17.13 10.57
N GLY A 164 7.31 17.78 11.72
CA GLY A 164 8.26 18.74 12.26
C GLY A 164 8.45 20.01 11.42
N ALA A 165 7.55 20.30 10.49
CA ALA A 165 7.66 21.41 9.53
C ALA A 165 8.98 21.41 8.73
N GLN A 166 9.45 20.22 8.34
CA GLN A 166 10.76 20.00 7.70
C GLN A 166 10.74 20.09 6.16
N GLU A 167 9.64 20.53 5.57
CA GLU A 167 9.51 20.80 4.13
C GLU A 167 8.77 22.15 3.90
N PRO A 168 9.26 23.27 4.50
CA PRO A 168 8.55 24.54 4.51
C PRO A 168 8.56 25.23 3.15
N ALA A 169 9.57 24.92 2.33
CA ALA A 169 9.84 25.59 1.06
C ALA A 169 8.72 25.36 0.01
N SER A 170 8.76 26.18 -1.04
CA SER A 170 7.87 26.04 -2.20
C SER A 170 8.26 24.84 -3.07
N ASN A 171 7.34 24.32 -3.89
CA ASN A 171 7.62 23.20 -4.80
C ASN A 171 8.86 23.46 -5.69
N HIS A 172 9.02 24.67 -6.21
CA HIS A 172 10.17 25.05 -7.03
C HIS A 172 11.50 24.98 -6.25
N GLU A 173 11.51 25.41 -4.99
CA GLU A 173 12.70 25.34 -4.14
C GLU A 173 13.03 23.90 -3.74
N ILE A 174 12.02 23.08 -3.48
CA ILE A 174 12.17 21.64 -3.17
C ILE A 174 12.76 20.92 -4.38
N GLU A 175 12.22 21.15 -5.59
CA GLU A 175 12.75 20.57 -6.82
C GLU A 175 14.23 20.93 -7.02
N ARG A 176 14.55 22.22 -6.86
CA ARG A 176 15.92 22.72 -6.98
C ARG A 176 16.83 22.08 -5.95
N PHE A 177 16.40 21.98 -4.70
CA PHE A 177 17.17 21.34 -3.64
C PHE A 177 17.49 19.88 -4.02
N ALA A 178 16.47 19.07 -4.32
CA ALA A 178 16.65 17.66 -4.67
C ALA A 178 17.58 17.46 -5.88
N LYS A 179 17.40 18.25 -6.94
CA LYS A 179 18.23 18.16 -8.17
C LYS A 179 19.66 18.65 -7.95
N THR A 180 19.87 19.74 -7.22
CA THR A 180 21.22 20.32 -7.07
C THR A 180 22.06 19.64 -6.00
N VAL A 181 21.45 19.20 -4.90
CA VAL A 181 22.17 18.60 -3.77
C VAL A 181 22.39 17.11 -4.00
N PHE A 182 21.36 16.40 -4.48
CA PHE A 182 21.38 14.95 -4.58
C PHE A 182 21.39 14.42 -6.02
N GLN A 183 21.25 15.29 -7.03
CA GLN A 183 21.17 14.88 -8.44
C GLN A 183 20.01 13.90 -8.69
N VAL A 184 18.86 14.16 -8.06
CA VAL A 184 17.64 13.36 -8.24
C VAL A 184 17.20 13.37 -9.71
N ASP A 185 17.02 12.17 -10.27
CA ASP A 185 16.55 11.90 -11.64
C ASP A 185 15.21 11.14 -11.66
N PHE A 186 14.58 10.94 -10.50
CA PHE A 186 13.26 10.33 -10.39
C PHE A 186 12.15 11.38 -10.21
N PRO A 187 10.87 11.03 -10.53
CA PRO A 187 9.73 11.93 -10.36
C PRO A 187 9.60 12.50 -8.93
N ILE A 188 9.41 13.82 -8.86
CA ILE A 188 9.02 14.55 -7.66
C ILE A 188 7.65 15.16 -7.92
N PHE A 189 6.75 15.03 -6.96
CA PHE A 189 5.38 15.55 -7.02
C PHE A 189 5.22 16.82 -6.21
N ALA A 190 4.09 17.50 -6.35
CA ALA A 190 3.74 18.61 -5.49
C ALA A 190 3.71 18.17 -4.02
N LYS A 191 3.93 19.13 -3.12
CA LYS A 191 3.80 18.90 -1.68
C LYS A 191 2.38 18.43 -1.33
N VAL A 192 2.28 17.37 -0.54
CA VAL A 192 1.00 16.74 -0.14
C VAL A 192 0.85 16.64 1.38
N ASN A 193 -0.40 16.53 1.83
CA ASN A 193 -0.73 16.02 3.15
C ASN A 193 -0.88 14.51 3.10
N VAL A 194 -0.40 13.82 4.12
CA VAL A 194 -0.50 12.37 4.33
C VAL A 194 -1.17 12.02 5.67
N LEU A 195 -1.60 13.05 6.42
CA LEU A 195 -2.34 12.96 7.67
C LEU A 195 -3.59 13.84 7.62
N ASN A 196 -4.66 13.36 8.26
CA ASN A 196 -5.92 14.09 8.50
C ASN A 196 -6.64 14.53 7.22
N ASP A 197 -7.07 15.79 7.17
CA ASP A 197 -7.84 16.36 6.06
C ASP A 197 -6.96 16.61 4.82
N ASP A 198 -7.59 16.60 3.65
CA ASP A 198 -6.97 16.86 2.34
C ASP A 198 -5.84 15.88 1.96
N VAL A 199 -5.91 14.63 2.43
CA VAL A 199 -5.02 13.55 1.98
C VAL A 199 -5.46 13.08 0.59
N PRO A 200 -4.58 13.12 -0.44
CA PRO A 200 -4.91 12.64 -1.78
C PRO A 200 -5.35 11.17 -1.78
N GLU A 201 -6.25 10.80 -2.69
CA GLU A 201 -6.82 9.44 -2.78
C GLU A 201 -5.74 8.37 -2.95
N ALA A 202 -4.69 8.67 -3.73
CA ALA A 202 -3.53 7.80 -3.87
C ALA A 202 -2.83 7.49 -2.54
N TRP A 203 -2.75 8.48 -1.63
CA TRP A 203 -2.17 8.30 -0.30
C TRP A 203 -3.14 7.59 0.64
N ASN A 204 -4.44 7.91 0.59
CA ASN A 204 -5.46 7.16 1.35
C ASN A 204 -5.42 5.67 1.01
N TYR A 205 -5.31 5.31 -0.27
CA TYR A 205 -5.14 3.92 -0.69
C TYR A 205 -3.94 3.26 -0.01
N LEU A 206 -2.76 3.89 -0.04
CA LEU A 206 -1.54 3.33 0.57
C LEU A 206 -1.68 3.18 2.09
N ILE A 207 -2.26 4.18 2.75
CA ILE A 207 -2.49 4.20 4.21
C ILE A 207 -3.47 3.10 4.61
N ASP A 208 -4.62 3.01 3.92
CA ASP A 208 -5.64 2.00 4.17
C ASP A 208 -5.09 0.58 3.99
N ARG A 209 -4.30 0.35 2.93
CA ARG A 209 -3.72 -0.96 2.64
C ARG A 209 -2.56 -1.32 3.59
N ALA A 210 -1.81 -0.34 4.08
CA ALA A 210 -0.76 -0.57 5.07
C ALA A 210 -1.32 -0.75 6.50
N GLY A 211 -2.50 -0.20 6.77
CA GLY A 211 -3.16 -0.24 8.08
C GLY A 211 -2.68 0.84 9.05
N GLU A 212 -1.72 1.67 8.66
CA GLU A 212 -1.27 2.83 9.44
C GLU A 212 -0.74 3.97 8.54
N PRO A 213 -0.93 5.23 8.95
CA PRO A 213 -0.38 6.36 8.23
C PRO A 213 1.12 6.55 8.52
N PRO A 214 1.85 7.30 7.66
CA PRO A 214 3.21 7.68 7.96
C PRO A 214 3.31 8.41 9.31
N ASN A 215 4.18 7.95 10.19
CA ASN A 215 4.43 8.65 11.46
C ASN A 215 5.63 9.62 11.41
N TRP A 216 6.34 9.68 10.28
CA TRP A 216 7.48 10.57 10.06
C TRP A 216 7.82 10.75 8.57
N ASN A 217 8.79 11.62 8.27
CA ASN A 217 9.41 11.76 6.96
C ASN A 217 10.15 10.49 6.53
N PHE A 218 10.18 10.19 5.22
CA PHE A 218 10.80 9.01 4.62
C PHE A 218 10.11 7.70 4.98
N TRP A 219 8.78 7.69 5.11
CA TRP A 219 8.01 6.46 5.00
C TRP A 219 7.99 5.97 3.55
N LYS A 220 8.03 4.66 3.35
CA LYS A 220 8.22 4.04 2.04
C LYS A 220 7.14 3.01 1.79
N TYR A 221 6.50 3.04 0.64
CA TYR A 221 5.55 2.03 0.19
C TYR A 221 6.06 1.39 -1.10
N LEU A 222 6.16 0.07 -1.14
CA LEU A 222 6.49 -0.68 -2.34
C LEU A 222 5.19 -1.11 -3.03
N VAL A 223 5.00 -0.66 -4.25
CA VAL A 223 3.82 -0.93 -5.08
C VAL A 223 4.23 -1.83 -6.25
N ASP A 224 3.50 -2.92 -6.46
CA ASP A 224 3.71 -3.82 -7.58
C ASP A 224 3.28 -3.20 -8.92
N CYS A 225 3.51 -3.91 -10.02
CA CYS A 225 3.20 -3.37 -11.34
C CYS A 225 1.73 -3.38 -11.76
N ASP A 226 0.84 -3.91 -10.93
CA ASP A 226 -0.60 -3.70 -11.05
C ASP A 226 -1.11 -2.59 -10.11
N GLY A 227 -0.22 -1.90 -9.40
CA GLY A 227 -0.63 -0.84 -8.46
C GLY A 227 -1.00 -1.35 -7.07
N ARG A 228 -0.71 -2.62 -6.72
CA ARG A 228 -1.02 -3.15 -5.38
C ARG A 228 0.11 -2.89 -4.39
N LEU A 229 -0.24 -2.48 -3.18
CA LEU A 229 0.72 -2.37 -2.09
C LEU A 229 1.30 -3.75 -1.72
N MET A 230 2.62 -3.89 -1.78
CA MET A 230 3.35 -5.10 -1.38
C MET A 230 3.90 -5.00 0.04
N ASN A 231 4.48 -3.84 0.40
CA ASN A 231 5.10 -3.64 1.70
C ASN A 231 5.22 -2.16 2.05
N ALA A 232 5.39 -1.85 3.33
CA ALA A 232 5.63 -0.50 3.81
C ALA A 232 6.70 -0.48 4.90
N TRP A 233 7.51 0.59 4.95
CA TRP A 233 8.55 0.76 5.95
C TRP A 233 8.62 2.17 6.49
N GLY A 234 8.77 2.27 7.80
CA GLY A 234 8.99 3.54 8.49
C GLY A 234 10.35 4.18 8.20
N PRO A 235 10.60 5.34 8.82
CA PRO A 235 11.79 6.15 8.57
C PRO A 235 13.10 5.44 8.96
N TRP A 236 13.06 4.59 9.98
CA TRP A 236 14.23 3.93 10.57
C TRP A 236 14.84 2.83 9.69
N VAL A 237 14.10 2.35 8.68
CA VAL A 237 14.59 1.35 7.74
C VAL A 237 15.38 2.06 6.65
N ALA A 238 16.69 1.79 6.61
CA ALA A 238 17.57 2.34 5.59
C ALA A 238 17.16 1.84 4.20
N VAL A 239 17.34 2.68 3.17
CA VAL A 239 16.98 2.30 1.79
C VAL A 239 17.77 1.08 1.31
N SER A 240 19.01 0.88 1.79
CA SER A 240 19.81 -0.31 1.48
C SER A 240 19.17 -1.62 1.95
N GLU A 241 18.37 -1.60 3.02
CA GLU A 241 17.76 -2.80 3.59
C GLU A 241 16.59 -3.31 2.75
N ILE A 242 15.98 -2.45 1.93
CA ILE A 242 14.82 -2.81 1.10
C ILE A 242 15.18 -3.25 -0.32
N TYR A 243 16.48 -3.26 -0.69
CA TYR A 243 16.94 -3.66 -2.04
C TYR A 243 16.44 -5.04 -2.43
N TYR A 244 16.48 -6.00 -1.50
CA TYR A 244 16.02 -7.36 -1.77
C TYR A 244 14.53 -7.40 -2.12
N ASN A 245 13.69 -6.66 -1.38
CA ASN A 245 12.24 -6.59 -1.66
C ASN A 245 11.95 -5.97 -3.03
N VAL A 246 12.67 -4.89 -3.37
CA VAL A 246 12.53 -4.23 -4.67
C VAL A 246 12.94 -5.16 -5.81
N GLU A 247 14.08 -5.85 -5.67
CA GLU A 247 14.56 -6.79 -6.70
C GLU A 247 13.58 -7.96 -6.90
N GLN A 248 12.97 -8.48 -5.83
CA GLN A 248 11.94 -9.52 -5.97
C GLN A 248 10.68 -8.99 -6.65
N ALA A 249 10.19 -7.81 -6.27
CA ALA A 249 9.02 -7.20 -6.92
C ALA A 249 9.25 -6.98 -8.44
N ILE A 250 10.45 -6.54 -8.82
CA ILE A 250 10.83 -6.35 -10.24
C ILE A 250 10.82 -7.70 -10.98
N GLN A 251 11.42 -8.73 -10.40
CA GLN A 251 11.48 -10.07 -11.01
C GLN A 251 10.08 -10.66 -11.21
N ASP A 252 9.23 -10.55 -10.19
CA ASP A 252 7.85 -11.02 -10.23
C ASP A 252 7.05 -10.25 -11.30
N CYS A 253 7.25 -8.94 -11.38
CA CYS A 253 6.61 -8.11 -12.39
C CYS A 253 7.04 -8.51 -13.81
N GLN A 254 8.34 -8.66 -14.05
CA GLN A 254 8.86 -9.03 -15.37
C GLN A 254 8.36 -10.42 -15.80
N GLU A 255 8.26 -11.37 -14.88
CA GLU A 255 7.69 -12.68 -15.18
C GLU A 255 6.20 -12.58 -15.52
N LYS A 256 5.44 -11.79 -14.75
CA LYS A 256 4.04 -11.54 -15.03
C LYS A 256 3.81 -10.89 -16.40
N ASN A 257 4.62 -9.88 -16.75
CA ASN A 257 4.54 -9.18 -18.03
C ASN A 257 4.86 -10.12 -19.21
N LYS A 258 5.81 -11.05 -19.04
CA LYS A 258 6.09 -12.09 -20.06
C LYS A 258 4.90 -13.03 -20.26
N ILE A 259 4.30 -13.53 -19.18
CA ILE A 259 3.14 -14.43 -19.26
C ILE A 259 1.98 -13.71 -19.95
N GLY A 260 1.71 -12.45 -19.57
CA GLY A 260 0.68 -11.63 -20.21
C GLY A 260 0.88 -11.50 -21.72
N ALA A 261 2.11 -11.22 -22.16
CA ALA A 261 2.44 -11.14 -23.58
C ALA A 261 2.18 -12.47 -24.32
N VAL A 262 2.61 -13.60 -23.76
CA VAL A 262 2.42 -14.93 -24.36
C VAL A 262 0.92 -15.28 -24.50
N VAL A 263 0.11 -14.96 -23.49
CA VAL A 263 -1.34 -15.21 -23.54
C VAL A 263 -1.99 -14.38 -24.64
N THR A 264 -1.66 -13.09 -24.76
CA THR A 264 -2.24 -12.21 -25.79
C THR A 264 -1.92 -12.68 -27.22
N GLU A 265 -0.71 -13.17 -27.47
CA GLU A 265 -0.29 -13.68 -28.79
C GLU A 265 -1.07 -14.95 -29.18
N SER A 266 -1.28 -15.87 -28.23
CA SER A 266 -2.00 -17.13 -28.45
C SER A 266 -3.50 -16.97 -28.74
N THR A 267 -4.12 -15.88 -28.27
CA THR A 267 -5.56 -15.60 -28.49
C THR A 267 -5.85 -14.90 -29.82
N SER A 268 -4.82 -14.43 -30.54
CA SER A 268 -4.99 -13.71 -31.82
C SER A 268 -5.05 -14.62 -33.06
N THR A 269 -4.85 -15.94 -32.92
CA THR A 269 -4.69 -16.90 -34.03
C THR A 269 -5.93 -17.76 -34.33
N THR A 270 -7.15 -17.24 -34.13
CA THR A 270 -8.36 -17.89 -34.68
C THR A 270 -8.65 -17.37 -36.10
N ASP A 271 -8.28 -18.19 -37.07
CA ASP A 271 -8.42 -18.04 -38.52
C ASP A 271 -9.88 -17.83 -38.98
N PRO A 272 -10.21 -16.78 -39.77
CA PRO A 272 -11.49 -16.66 -40.44
C PRO A 272 -11.43 -17.45 -41.76
N HIS A 273 -11.48 -18.79 -41.66
CA HIS A 273 -11.75 -19.64 -42.80
C HIS A 273 -13.07 -20.40 -42.62
N GLY A 274 -14.16 -19.62 -42.63
CA GLY A 274 -15.49 -20.08 -43.01
C GLY A 274 -15.73 -19.69 -44.46
N GLY A 275 -15.57 -20.64 -45.38
CA GLY A 275 -15.88 -20.46 -46.80
C GLY A 275 -17.39 -20.47 -47.08
N GLU A 276 -17.75 -20.10 -48.30
CA GLU A 276 -18.88 -20.71 -48.99
C GLU A 276 -18.62 -20.73 -50.50
N LEU A 277 -18.96 -21.88 -51.09
CA LEU A 277 -18.93 -22.26 -52.50
C LEU A 277 -20.25 -21.89 -53.19
#